data_AF-A0A1H4WRE8-F1
#
_entry.id   AF-A0A1H4WRE8-F1
#
_cell.length_a   1.000
_cell.length_b   1.000
_cell.length_c   1.000
_cell.angle_alpha   90.00
_cell.angle_beta   90.00
_cell.angle_gamma   90.00
#
_symmetry.space_group_name_H-M   'P 1'
#
loop_
_entity.id
_entity.type
_entity.pdbx_description
1 polymer ?
#
loop_
_entity_poly.entity_id
_entity_poly.type
_entity_poly.pdbx_seq_one_letter_code
_entity_poly.pdbx_strand_id
1 'polypeptide(L)' 'MTGVLEVLVWWAALTGIWLVLIGTVDPLEILVGAAAALAGALLARAGRRAVTDR' A
#
# COMPACT_ATOMS: atom_id res chain seq x y z
N MET A 1 -5.64 -14.91 -6.07
CA MET A 1 -5.38 -14.28 -4.75
C MET A 1 -6.71 -13.81 -4.19
N THR A 2 -6.97 -13.99 -2.89
CA THR A 2 -8.14 -13.37 -2.25
C THR A 2 -7.96 -11.85 -2.26
N GLY A 3 -9.04 -11.08 -2.37
CA GLY A 3 -8.95 -9.61 -2.49
C GLY A 3 -8.26 -8.93 -1.30
N VAL A 4 -8.36 -9.52 -0.11
CA VAL A 4 -7.63 -9.05 1.08
C VAL A 4 -6.12 -9.27 0.93
N LEU A 5 -5.70 -10.46 0.48
CA LEU A 5 -4.29 -10.76 0.26
C LEU A 5 -3.66 -9.82 -0.77
N GLU A 6 -4.42 -9.48 -1.82
CA GLU A 6 -4.01 -8.52 -2.84
C GLU A 6 -3.71 -7.12 -2.26
N VAL A 7 -4.58 -6.65 -1.34
CA VAL A 7 -4.38 -5.35 -0.66
C VAL A 7 -3.21 -5.44 0.31
N LEU A 8 -3.07 -6.52 1.08
CA LEU A 8 -1.96 -6.70 2.01
C LEU A 8 -0.60 -6.71 1.30
N VAL A 9 -0.51 -7.36 0.13
CA VAL A 9 0.72 -7.39 -0.68
C VAL A 9 1.07 -5.97 -1.17
N TRP A 10 0.10 -5.24 -1.71
CA TRP A 10 0.35 -3.86 -2.14
C TRP A 10 0.73 -2.95 -0.97
N TRP A 11 0.04 -3.08 0.15
CA TRP A 11 0.31 -2.29 1.34
C TRP A 11 1.72 -2.54 1.88
N ALA A 12 2.13 -3.81 1.98
CA ALA A 12 3.48 -4.17 2.43
C ALA A 12 4.56 -3.66 1.46
N ALA A 13 4.33 -3.77 0.14
CA ALA A 13 5.27 -3.27 -0.86
C ALA A 13 5.41 -1.73 -0.80
N LEU A 14 4.29 -1.01 -0.76
CA LEU A 14 4.29 0.46 -0.69
C LEU A 14 4.89 0.96 0.62
N THR A 15 4.54 0.35 1.75
CA THR A 15 5.12 0.68 3.07
C THR A 15 6.61 0.41 3.09
N GLY A 16 7.05 -0.74 2.56
CA GLY A 16 8.47 -1.10 2.48
C GLY A 16 9.29 -0.15 1.61
N ILE A 17 8.78 0.20 0.42
CA ILE A 17 9.42 1.19 -0.46
C ILE A 17 9.49 2.54 0.24
N TRP A 18 8.41 2.99 0.86
CA TRP A 18 8.36 4.25 1.59
C TRP A 18 9.38 4.29 2.74
N LEU A 19 9.48 3.23 3.54
CA LEU A 19 10.47 3.11 4.62
C LEU A 19 11.91 3.19 4.10
N VAL A 20 12.20 2.54 2.96
CA VAL A 20 13.53 2.62 2.32
C VAL A 20 13.84 4.04 1.86
N LEU A 21 12.84 4.76 1.34
CA LEU A 21 13.03 6.12 0.84
C LEU A 21 13.21 7.16 1.94
N ILE A 22 12.47 7.05 3.04
CA ILE A 22 12.53 8.02 4.14
C ILE A 22 13.64 7.68 5.14
N GLY A 23 13.98 6.41 5.31
CA GLY A 23 14.99 5.96 6.26
C GLY A 23 14.44 5.85 7.68
N THR A 24 15.15 6.40 8.67
CA THR A 24 14.72 6.37 10.07
C THR A 24 13.52 7.27 10.29
N VAL A 25 12.45 6.67 10.80
CA VAL A 25 11.17 7.33 11.06
C VAL A 25 10.73 7.10 12.50
N ASP A 26 10.01 8.07 13.06
CA ASP A 26 9.40 7.93 14.37
C ASP A 26 8.05 7.16 14.30
N PRO A 27 7.48 6.72 15.44
CA PRO A 27 6.23 5.95 15.44
C PRO A 27 5.03 6.66 14.79
N LEU A 28 4.94 7.99 14.87
CA LEU A 28 3.85 8.76 14.25
C LEU A 28 4.02 8.76 12.73
N GLU A 29 5.24 8.95 12.25
CA GLU A 29 5.55 8.87 10.82
C GLU A 29 5.22 7.49 10.25
N ILE A 30 5.54 6.41 10.98
CA ILE A 30 5.15 5.03 10.61
C ILE A 30 3.64 4.93 10.46
N LEU A 31 2.87 5.45 11.43
CA LEU A 31 1.40 5.37 11.39
C LEU A 31 0.83 6.10 10.17
N VAL A 32 1.32 7.31 9.90
CA VAL A 32 0.87 8.11 8.76
C VAL A 32 1.28 7.46 7.43
N GLY A 33 2.53 7.02 7.33
CA GLY A 33 3.04 6.34 6.14
C GLY A 33 2.29 5.04 5.82
N ALA A 34 2.05 4.21 6.83
CA ALA A 34 1.28 2.98 6.70
C ALA A 34 -0.19 3.24 6.31
N ALA A 35 -0.82 4.27 6.89
CA ALA A 35 -2.19 4.65 6.54
C ALA A 35 -2.30 5.17 5.10
N ALA A 36 -1.36 6.02 4.67
CA ALA A 36 -1.27 6.50 3.30
C ALA A 36 -1.01 5.36 2.30
N ALA A 37 -0.10 4.44 2.64
CA ALA A 37 0.17 3.25 1.83
C ALA A 37 -1.06 2.34 1.70
N LEU A 38 -1.92 2.28 2.72
CA LEU A 38 -3.15 1.47 2.67
C LEU A 38 -4.14 2.06 1.66
N ALA A 39 -4.31 3.38 1.65
CA ALA A 39 -5.11 4.05 0.62
C ALA A 39 -4.53 3.78 -0.79
N GLY A 40 -3.20 3.85 -0.95
CA GLY A 40 -2.51 3.51 -2.19
C GLY A 40 -2.75 2.05 -2.63
N ALA A 41 -2.74 1.10 -1.70
CA ALA A 41 -2.99 -0.31 -1.97
C ALA A 41 -4.43 -0.57 -2.48
N LEU A 42 -5.41 0.12 -1.90
CA LEU A 42 -6.80 0.06 -2.35
C LEU A 42 -6.94 0.63 -3.77
N LEU A 43 -6.29 1.76 -4.06
CA LEU A 43 -6.29 2.36 -5.39
C LEU A 43 -5.62 1.48 -6.43
N ALA A 44 -4.49 0.84 -6.09
CA ALA A 44 -3.79 -0.07 -6.99
C ALA A 44 -4.67 -1.29 -7.34
N ARG A 45 -5.39 -1.84 -6.36
CA ARG A 45 -6.38 -2.90 -6.60
C ARG A 45 -7.54 -2.41 -7.46
N ALA A 46 -8.10 -1.24 -7.18
CA ALA A 46 -9.20 -0.66 -7.96
C ALA A 46 -8.79 -0.41 -9.42
N GLY A 47 -7.58 0.13 -9.65
CA GLY A 47 -7.03 0.34 -10.98
C GLY A 47 -6.86 -0.96 -11.76
N ARG A 48 -6.32 -2.02 -11.12
CA ARG A 48 -6.25 -3.34 -11.77
C ARG A 48 -7.63 -3.87 -12.15
N ARG A 49 -8.61 -3.78 -11.25
CA ARG A 49 -9.98 -4.21 -11.52
C ARG A 49 -10.60 -3.45 -12.67
N ALA A 50 -10.44 -2.13 -12.73
CA ALA A 50 -10.96 -1.30 -13.82
C ALA A 50 -10.37 -1.64 -15.20
N VAL A 51 -9.17 -2.22 -15.25
CA VAL A 51 -8.52 -2.68 -16.49
C VAL A 51 -8.97 -4.10 -16.85
N THR A 52 -9.08 -4.99 -15.86
CA THR A 52 -9.45 -6.41 -16.09
C THR A 52 -10.94 -6.64 -16.32
N ASP A 53 -11.81 -5.84 -15.68
CA ASP A 53 -13.27 -5.94 -15.81
C ASP A 53 -13.81 -5.19 -17.06
N ARG A 54 -12.93 -4.76 -17.97
CA ARG A 54 -13.27 -4.09 -19.25
C ARG A 54 -13.16 -5.08 -20.41
#